data_AF-A0A8J4CTQ2-F1
#
_entry.id   AF-A0A8J4CTQ2-F1
#
_cell.length_a   1.000
_cell.length_b   1.000
_cell.length_c   1.000
_cell.angle_alpha   90.00
_cell.angle_beta   90.00
_cell.angle_gamma   90.00
#
_symmetry.space_group_name_H-M   'P 1'
#
loop_
_entity.id
_entity.type
_entity.pdbx_description
1 polymer ?
#
loop_
_entity_poly.entity_id
_entity_poly.type
_entity_poly.pdbx_seq_one_letter_code
_entity_poly.pdbx_strand_id
1 'polypeptide(L)'
;MNNACAGSGGRNPLVQAPQFCAIGSGKSAVVKQTGNTIAAVAGADTASAAAVTDAEVEQAELAAGGSPRQSPDTGLAGRKRRKTHHSSPGQGLTDDIQQEEGMEAAATITTTTTATAANEVLQSRIAATPPAVGVNKLAKGPDDDPCAGEAPPVLGTAGQQPPLATGTPILADDGLTPAQRAQIIANRNRALARRAVSESNAPGGPTLRLSSLLVEQSWREVLAGELAGANMRQLEVFLQGEWAPGRKPVFPPKDCIFQAFNACPFDQVRVVILGQDPYHGPGQAMGLSFSVPRDVRQLPPSLINIYKEASTDLGWADRPEHGDLSAWSVQGVLLLNTCLTVRQGEANSHSKRGWEQFTDAAIRVLSERRSGIVFLLWGNPAQAKASLVNTRKHHVLKAAHPSPLSASRGFFGCRHFSKANQLLEAQGLPPIQWRPV
;
A
#
# COMPACT_ATOMS: atom_id res chain seq x y z
N MET A 1 -55.48 22.42 41.74
CA MET A 1 -55.86 21.00 41.86
C MET A 1 -54.67 20.15 41.44
N ASN A 2 -54.15 19.21 42.22
CA ASN A 2 -53.68 19.25 43.61
C ASN A 2 -53.02 17.89 43.90
N ASN A 3 -51.85 17.88 44.55
CA ASN A 3 -51.14 16.71 45.13
C ASN A 3 -50.66 15.64 44.11
N ALA A 4 -49.54 14.90 44.25
CA ALA A 4 -48.59 14.59 45.35
C ALA A 4 -48.88 13.34 46.21
N CYS A 5 -47.79 12.73 46.71
CA CYS A 5 -47.65 11.53 47.58
C CYS A 5 -47.76 10.14 46.89
N ALA A 6 -47.17 9.04 47.40
CA ALA A 6 -45.96 8.84 48.24
C ALA A 6 -45.61 7.34 48.43
N GLY A 7 -44.32 7.00 48.66
CA GLY A 7 -43.84 5.68 49.13
C GLY A 7 -43.85 4.56 48.07
N SER A 8 -43.13 3.44 48.22
CA SER A 8 -42.04 2.99 49.12
C SER A 8 -41.23 1.92 48.34
N GLY A 9 -40.09 1.33 48.73
CA GLY A 9 -39.27 1.34 49.94
C GLY A 9 -38.45 0.02 49.96
N GLY A 10 -37.11 0.08 50.04
CA GLY A 10 -36.25 -1.11 49.98
C GLY A 10 -34.78 -0.74 50.14
N ARG A 11 -33.94 -1.61 50.71
CA ARG A 11 -32.57 -1.26 51.17
C ARG A 11 -31.47 -2.20 50.65
N ASN A 12 -30.29 -1.59 50.55
CA ASN A 12 -28.93 -2.13 50.40
C ASN A 12 -28.63 -3.39 51.27
N PRO A 13 -27.58 -4.20 50.97
CA PRO A 13 -26.20 -3.73 51.16
C PRO A 13 -25.11 -4.21 50.17
N LEU A 14 -23.92 -3.60 50.31
CA LEU A 14 -22.67 -3.91 49.60
C LEU A 14 -21.89 -5.08 50.22
N VAL A 15 -21.10 -5.78 49.40
CA VAL A 15 -19.81 -6.43 49.75
C VAL A 15 -18.87 -6.24 48.56
N GLN A 16 -18.01 -5.22 48.58
CA GLN A 16 -16.56 -5.28 48.87
C GLN A 16 -15.68 -6.05 47.86
N ALA A 17 -14.56 -5.42 47.48
CA ALA A 17 -13.46 -6.01 46.71
C ALA A 17 -12.26 -6.32 47.64
N PRO A 18 -11.40 -7.30 47.32
CA PRO A 18 -10.19 -7.58 48.08
C PRO A 18 -9.08 -6.57 47.76
N GLN A 19 -8.32 -6.18 48.77
CA GLN A 19 -7.17 -5.27 48.66
C GLN A 19 -5.84 -6.04 48.83
N PHE A 20 -4.72 -5.39 48.51
CA PHE A 20 -3.36 -5.95 48.62
C PHE A 20 -3.02 -6.45 50.03
N CYS A 21 -2.12 -7.44 50.11
CA CYS A 21 -1.39 -7.77 51.32
C CYS A 21 0.10 -8.02 51.04
N ALA A 22 0.96 -7.32 51.77
CA ALA A 22 2.35 -7.67 52.07
C ALA A 22 2.42 -7.84 53.61
N ILE A 23 3.46 -8.38 54.27
CA ILE A 23 4.89 -8.46 53.99
C ILE A 23 5.42 -9.78 54.60
N GLY A 24 6.47 -10.41 54.06
CA GLY A 24 7.12 -11.59 54.68
C GLY A 24 8.61 -11.65 54.38
N SER A 25 9.46 -11.72 55.42
CA SER A 25 10.92 -11.64 55.28
C SER A 25 11.60 -13.02 55.25
N GLY A 26 12.63 -13.17 54.42
CA GLY A 26 13.54 -14.33 54.40
C GLY A 26 14.93 -13.95 53.88
N LYS A 27 15.99 -14.46 54.50
CA LYS A 27 17.40 -14.14 54.16
C LYS A 27 18.14 -15.35 53.59
N SER A 28 19.14 -15.05 52.75
CA SER A 28 20.37 -15.84 52.51
C SER A 28 20.25 -17.28 51.99
N ALA A 29 20.69 -17.46 50.73
CA ALA A 29 21.65 -18.51 50.40
C ALA A 29 22.59 -17.99 49.30
N VAL A 30 23.90 -18.09 49.51
CA VAL A 30 24.92 -17.82 48.48
C VAL A 30 25.52 -19.16 48.06
N VAL A 31 25.54 -19.44 46.75
CA VAL A 31 26.30 -20.56 46.18
C VAL A 31 27.21 -20.00 45.08
N LYS A 32 28.52 -20.17 45.28
CA LYS A 32 29.55 -19.98 44.25
C LYS A 32 30.09 -21.35 43.84
N GLN A 33 30.14 -21.59 42.53
CA GLN A 33 31.06 -22.51 41.85
C GLN A 33 31.11 -21.99 40.39
N THR A 34 32.24 -21.55 39.81
CA THR A 34 33.43 -22.32 39.40
C THR A 34 33.05 -23.61 38.66
N GLY A 35 33.15 -23.75 37.35
CA GLY A 35 33.66 -22.84 36.30
C GLY A 35 34.76 -23.52 35.47
N ASN A 36 34.80 -23.28 34.15
CA ASN A 36 35.89 -23.80 33.31
C ASN A 36 36.12 -22.95 32.04
N THR A 37 37.39 -22.69 31.71
CA THR A 37 37.87 -22.43 30.34
C THR A 37 37.90 -23.81 29.61
N ILE A 38 38.19 -24.03 28.32
CA ILE A 38 38.97 -23.40 27.24
C ILE A 38 38.32 -23.85 25.90
N ALA A 39 38.61 -23.33 24.71
CA ALA A 39 39.64 -22.38 24.25
C ALA A 39 39.08 -21.41 23.18
N ALA A 40 39.96 -20.63 22.55
CA ALA A 40 39.72 -19.95 21.29
C ALA A 40 40.51 -20.63 20.16
N VAL A 41 40.05 -20.50 18.91
CA VAL A 41 40.86 -20.74 17.71
C VAL A 41 40.76 -19.49 16.83
N ALA A 42 41.89 -18.88 16.52
CA ALA A 42 41.96 -17.76 15.59
C ALA A 42 42.19 -18.27 14.17
N GLY A 43 41.48 -17.69 13.21
CA GLY A 43 41.71 -17.87 11.78
C GLY A 43 41.52 -16.52 11.11
N ALA A 44 42.62 -15.83 10.82
CA ALA A 44 42.61 -14.63 10.01
C ALA A 44 42.85 -15.00 8.56
N ASP A 45 42.16 -14.34 7.64
CA ASP A 45 42.71 -14.14 6.30
C ASP A 45 42.18 -12.84 5.67
N THR A 46 42.98 -12.22 4.81
CA THR A 46 42.76 -10.84 4.35
C THR A 46 42.54 -10.74 2.85
N ALA A 47 41.46 -10.07 2.44
CA ALA A 47 41.31 -9.57 1.07
C ALA A 47 40.57 -8.23 1.06
N SER A 48 41.05 -7.29 0.25
CA SER A 48 40.51 -5.94 0.08
C SER A 48 40.05 -5.74 -1.35
N ALA A 49 38.90 -5.06 -1.57
CA ALA A 49 38.79 -3.96 -2.52
C ALA A 49 37.37 -3.33 -2.57
N ALA A 50 37.34 -2.02 -2.78
CA ALA A 50 36.32 -1.25 -3.49
C ALA A 50 34.82 -1.49 -3.18
N ALA A 51 34.26 -0.64 -2.31
CA ALA A 51 32.85 -0.25 -2.36
C ALA A 51 32.76 1.28 -2.36
N VAL A 52 32.27 1.86 -3.46
CA VAL A 52 31.97 3.31 -3.57
C VAL A 52 30.47 3.48 -3.42
N THR A 53 30.05 4.21 -2.38
CA THR A 53 28.65 4.65 -2.21
C THR A 53 28.60 6.00 -1.48
N ASP A 54 28.29 7.07 -2.20
CA ASP A 54 27.79 8.31 -1.59
C ASP A 54 26.41 8.05 -0.98
N ALA A 55 26.20 8.50 0.26
CA ALA A 55 25.01 8.15 1.03
C ALA A 55 24.63 9.22 2.08
N GLU A 56 24.23 10.41 1.62
CA GLU A 56 23.73 11.49 2.49
C GLU A 56 22.24 11.79 2.24
N VAL A 57 21.38 11.29 3.13
CA VAL A 57 20.01 11.83 3.36
C VAL A 57 19.72 11.81 4.87
N GLU A 58 20.16 12.88 5.51
CA GLU A 58 19.54 13.61 6.63
C GLU A 58 18.60 12.82 7.60
N GLN A 59 19.01 12.72 8.88
CA GLN A 59 18.12 12.41 10.02
C GLN A 59 17.96 13.63 10.93
N ALA A 60 16.74 14.01 11.29
CA ALA A 60 16.50 15.01 12.34
C ALA A 60 15.07 14.94 12.95
N GLU A 61 14.86 14.17 14.02
CA GLU A 61 13.80 14.41 15.02
C GLU A 61 14.26 13.98 16.42
N LEU A 62 14.57 14.95 17.29
CA LEU A 62 14.49 14.96 18.78
C LEU A 62 15.60 15.81 19.43
N ALA A 63 15.40 17.13 19.52
CA ALA A 63 16.19 18.02 20.38
C ALA A 63 15.37 19.25 20.81
N ALA A 64 14.70 19.19 21.96
CA ALA A 64 13.93 20.31 22.52
C ALA A 64 13.98 20.34 24.07
N GLY A 65 15.19 20.25 24.63
CA GLY A 65 15.43 20.50 26.05
C GLY A 65 15.96 21.92 26.27
N GLY A 66 15.19 22.80 26.90
CA GLY A 66 15.59 24.18 27.17
C GLY A 66 14.87 24.77 28.38
N SER A 67 15.63 25.19 29.39
CA SER A 67 15.15 25.68 30.68
C SER A 67 16.32 26.32 31.46
N PRO A 68 16.13 27.24 32.44
CA PRO A 68 14.99 28.12 32.71
C PRO A 68 15.37 29.62 32.63
N ARG A 69 14.38 30.53 32.76
CA ARG A 69 14.60 31.87 33.34
C ARG A 69 13.43 32.27 34.24
N GLN A 70 13.74 33.01 35.32
CA GLN A 70 12.80 33.56 36.31
C GLN A 70 12.60 35.08 36.12
N SER A 71 11.93 35.70 37.10
CA SER A 71 11.75 37.16 37.34
C SER A 71 10.47 37.78 36.73
N PRO A 72 9.84 38.75 37.43
CA PRO A 72 8.47 38.48 37.86
C PRO A 72 7.41 39.60 37.67
N ASP A 73 6.21 39.27 38.12
CA ASP A 73 4.99 40.04 38.40
C ASP A 73 5.03 41.59 38.40
N THR A 74 4.17 42.19 37.59
CA THR A 74 3.44 43.49 37.74
C THR A 74 2.59 43.70 36.47
N GLY A 75 1.49 44.46 36.41
CA GLY A 75 0.73 45.12 37.48
C GLY A 75 -0.36 46.06 36.92
N LEU A 76 -1.64 45.75 37.17
CA LEU A 76 -2.86 46.59 37.08
C LEU A 76 -3.21 47.45 35.83
N ALA A 77 -4.44 47.17 35.33
CA ALA A 77 -5.50 48.14 34.94
C ALA A 77 -5.36 49.10 33.73
N GLY A 78 -6.40 49.14 32.87
CA GLY A 78 -6.56 50.14 31.80
C GLY A 78 -7.96 50.14 31.13
N ARG A 79 -8.72 51.24 31.24
CA ARG A 79 -10.14 51.35 30.86
C ARG A 79 -10.44 51.29 29.34
N LYS A 80 -11.41 50.43 28.98
CA LYS A 80 -12.71 50.73 28.31
C LYS A 80 -12.85 52.04 27.47
N ARG A 81 -13.09 51.91 26.15
CA ARG A 81 -14.25 52.43 25.32
C ARG A 81 -13.90 52.42 23.80
N ARG A 82 -14.80 52.60 22.81
CA ARG A 82 -16.09 51.96 22.38
C ARG A 82 -16.64 52.75 21.14
N LYS A 83 -17.31 52.08 20.18
CA LYS A 83 -17.88 52.59 18.87
C LYS A 83 -16.83 52.66 17.73
N THR A 84 -17.03 52.19 16.47
CA THR A 84 -18.13 52.27 15.45
C THR A 84 -18.28 53.69 14.85
N HIS A 85 -18.39 53.95 13.53
CA HIS A 85 -18.89 53.24 12.32
C HIS A 85 -17.95 53.52 11.09
N HIS A 86 -17.79 52.73 10.01
CA HIS A 86 -18.67 52.14 8.95
C HIS A 86 -18.65 52.95 7.62
N SER A 87 -18.78 52.24 6.48
CA SER A 87 -19.04 52.71 5.09
C SER A 87 -17.87 53.24 4.20
N SER A 88 -17.94 52.81 2.93
CA SER A 88 -17.17 53.23 1.72
C SER A 88 -18.18 53.82 0.71
N PRO A 89 -17.88 54.03 -0.61
CA PRO A 89 -16.62 54.21 -1.33
C PRO A 89 -16.59 55.53 -2.15
N GLY A 90 -15.62 55.73 -3.05
CA GLY A 90 -15.61 56.80 -4.06
C GLY A 90 -14.98 56.35 -5.39
N GLN A 91 -15.53 56.80 -6.52
CA GLN A 91 -15.02 56.53 -7.87
C GLN A 91 -14.20 57.72 -8.40
N GLY A 92 -13.35 57.48 -9.40
CA GLY A 92 -12.72 58.52 -10.21
C GLY A 92 -11.88 57.92 -11.34
N LEU A 93 -12.36 58.04 -12.57
CA LEU A 93 -11.53 57.86 -13.77
C LEU A 93 -10.89 59.20 -14.14
N THR A 94 -9.72 59.16 -14.75
CA THR A 94 -9.40 60.04 -15.90
C THR A 94 -8.30 59.39 -16.73
N ASP A 95 -8.38 59.54 -18.03
CA ASP A 95 -7.43 59.04 -19.01
C ASP A 95 -6.18 59.94 -19.10
N ASP A 96 -5.08 59.45 -19.69
CA ASP A 96 -4.54 60.14 -20.87
C ASP A 96 -3.59 59.26 -21.71
N ILE A 97 -3.28 59.70 -22.93
CA ILE A 97 -2.63 58.94 -24.01
C ILE A 97 -1.29 59.55 -24.43
N GLN A 98 -0.27 58.74 -24.74
CA GLN A 98 0.72 59.07 -25.78
C GLN A 98 1.46 57.85 -26.37
N GLN A 99 2.09 58.06 -27.54
CA GLN A 99 2.73 57.04 -28.39
C GLN A 99 4.21 57.43 -28.69
N GLU A 100 4.77 56.90 -29.78
CA GLU A 100 6.15 57.04 -30.31
C GLU A 100 7.19 56.20 -29.54
N GLU A 101 7.99 55.26 -30.11
CA GLU A 101 8.56 54.95 -31.45
C GLU A 101 10.06 55.29 -31.61
N GLY A 102 10.83 54.28 -32.04
CA GLY A 102 12.19 54.39 -32.59
C GLY A 102 13.37 54.54 -31.61
N MET A 103 14.63 54.28 -31.99
CA MET A 103 15.14 53.35 -33.03
C MET A 103 16.67 53.11 -32.85
N GLU A 104 17.15 51.87 -33.08
CA GLU A 104 18.57 51.50 -33.35
C GLU A 104 19.65 51.88 -32.28
N ALA A 105 20.92 51.44 -32.31
CA ALA A 105 21.65 50.46 -33.14
C ALA A 105 22.58 49.61 -32.21
N ALA A 106 22.66 48.28 -32.35
CA ALA A 106 23.59 47.52 -33.22
C ALA A 106 25.05 47.36 -32.73
N ALA A 107 25.49 46.09 -32.64
CA ALA A 107 26.90 45.66 -32.70
C ALA A 107 26.95 44.24 -33.32
N THR A 108 27.88 43.97 -34.25
CA THR A 108 27.72 42.86 -35.21
C THR A 108 29.03 42.23 -35.67
N ILE A 109 29.14 40.89 -35.56
CA ILE A 109 30.14 39.97 -36.16
C ILE A 109 29.38 38.63 -36.34
N THR A 110 29.08 38.01 -37.49
CA THR A 110 29.60 38.01 -38.89
C THR A 110 30.96 37.31 -39.01
N THR A 111 31.07 36.10 -39.57
CA THR A 111 30.84 35.80 -41.01
C THR A 111 30.21 34.43 -41.34
N THR A 112 29.52 34.38 -42.49
CA THR A 112 29.03 33.19 -43.23
C THR A 112 30.19 32.40 -43.90
N THR A 113 30.03 31.20 -44.49
CA THR A 113 29.56 30.97 -45.88
C THR A 113 29.46 29.45 -46.23
N THR A 114 28.66 29.11 -47.26
CA THR A 114 28.25 27.83 -47.92
C THR A 114 29.34 26.75 -48.19
N ALA A 115 29.09 25.54 -48.75
CA ALA A 115 28.05 24.98 -49.65
C ALA A 115 27.93 23.43 -49.48
N THR A 116 26.83 22.67 -49.69
CA THR A 116 25.88 22.43 -50.81
C THR A 116 26.12 21.10 -51.57
N ALA A 117 25.21 20.13 -51.34
CA ALA A 117 24.70 19.04 -52.22
C ALA A 117 25.61 18.03 -52.97
N ALA A 118 25.49 16.74 -52.60
CA ALA A 118 25.56 15.52 -53.43
C ALA A 118 25.30 14.28 -52.50
N ASN A 119 24.63 13.17 -52.86
CA ASN A 119 23.91 12.75 -54.08
C ASN A 119 22.85 11.65 -53.73
N GLU A 120 21.71 11.57 -54.44
CA GLU A 120 20.70 10.49 -54.30
C GLU A 120 20.45 9.77 -55.64
N VAL A 121 20.98 8.54 -55.81
CA VAL A 121 20.85 7.66 -56.99
C VAL A 121 21.14 6.21 -56.51
N LEU A 122 20.39 5.13 -56.79
CA LEU A 122 19.12 4.90 -57.49
C LEU A 122 18.41 3.64 -56.89
N GLN A 123 17.15 3.40 -57.26
CA GLN A 123 16.36 2.19 -56.92
C GLN A 123 16.61 0.99 -57.88
N SER A 124 16.23 -0.24 -57.47
CA SER A 124 15.23 -1.10 -58.16
C SER A 124 15.32 -2.61 -57.83
N ARG A 125 14.29 -3.38 -58.25
CA ARG A 125 14.08 -4.86 -58.18
C ARG A 125 13.67 -5.37 -56.77
N ILE A 126 12.44 -5.77 -56.48
CA ILE A 126 11.40 -6.64 -57.12
C ILE A 126 11.59 -8.15 -56.85
N ALA A 127 10.70 -8.66 -56.00
CA ALA A 127 10.14 -10.02 -55.82
C ALA A 127 10.95 -11.30 -56.18
N ALA A 128 11.12 -12.20 -55.19
CA ALA A 128 10.74 -13.63 -55.29
C ALA A 128 10.86 -14.38 -53.94
N THR A 129 9.97 -15.35 -53.73
CA THR A 129 10.08 -16.52 -52.82
C THR A 129 9.90 -17.80 -53.66
N PRO A 130 10.21 -19.03 -53.20
CA PRO A 130 10.90 -19.47 -51.98
C PRO A 130 12.23 -20.19 -52.39
N PRO A 131 12.60 -21.48 -52.08
CA PRO A 131 11.88 -22.65 -51.57
C PRO A 131 12.32 -23.13 -50.16
N ALA A 132 11.60 -24.12 -49.61
CA ALA A 132 12.01 -24.89 -48.45
C ALA A 132 12.59 -26.27 -48.87
N VAL A 133 13.57 -26.76 -48.11
CA VAL A 133 14.14 -28.12 -48.17
C VAL A 133 14.44 -28.53 -46.72
N GLY A 134 14.21 -29.75 -46.24
CA GLY A 134 13.62 -30.93 -46.89
C GLY A 134 14.19 -32.20 -46.25
N VAL A 135 13.42 -32.86 -45.38
CA VAL A 135 13.87 -34.06 -44.65
C VAL A 135 13.61 -35.32 -45.48
N ASN A 136 14.46 -36.34 -45.33
CA ASN A 136 14.52 -37.47 -46.25
C ASN A 136 13.34 -38.45 -46.18
N LYS A 137 12.98 -38.92 -47.38
CA LYS A 137 12.39 -40.22 -47.77
C LYS A 137 12.90 -41.41 -46.91
N LEU A 138 12.23 -42.57 -46.85
CA LEU A 138 11.33 -43.28 -47.79
C LEU A 138 10.14 -43.91 -46.95
N ALA A 139 9.15 -44.70 -47.41
CA ALA A 139 8.99 -45.51 -48.61
C ALA A 139 7.51 -45.81 -49.02
N LYS A 140 7.27 -47.01 -49.58
CA LYS A 140 6.01 -47.63 -50.08
C LYS A 140 5.41 -48.56 -48.99
N GLY A 141 4.13 -48.96 -48.93
CA GLY A 141 3.02 -48.97 -49.92
C GLY A 141 2.83 -50.38 -50.54
N PRO A 142 1.65 -50.76 -51.13
CA PRO A 142 0.39 -50.01 -51.38
C PRO A 142 -0.92 -50.86 -51.15
N ASP A 143 -2.03 -50.53 -51.86
CA ASP A 143 -3.25 -51.33 -52.21
C ASP A 143 -4.30 -51.67 -51.09
N ASP A 144 -5.64 -51.78 -51.29
CA ASP A 144 -6.57 -51.24 -52.33
C ASP A 144 -8.09 -51.30 -51.91
N ASP A 145 -8.83 -50.20 -52.12
CA ASP A 145 -10.26 -50.02 -52.54
C ASP A 145 -11.49 -50.70 -51.78
N PRO A 146 -12.80 -50.58 -52.17
CA PRO A 146 -13.83 -50.08 -51.22
C PRO A 146 -15.25 -50.76 -51.27
N CYS A 147 -16.32 -50.00 -50.90
CA CYS A 147 -17.77 -50.12 -51.20
C CYS A 147 -18.81 -50.60 -50.14
N ALA A 148 -19.70 -49.66 -49.75
CA ALA A 148 -21.18 -49.65 -49.70
C ALA A 148 -22.06 -50.85 -49.20
N GLY A 149 -23.15 -50.52 -48.49
CA GLY A 149 -24.31 -51.39 -48.18
C GLY A 149 -25.38 -50.72 -47.30
N GLU A 150 -26.66 -51.09 -47.44
CA GLU A 150 -27.83 -50.42 -46.80
C GLU A 150 -28.49 -51.20 -45.62
N ALA A 151 -29.49 -50.58 -44.96
CA ALA A 151 -30.26 -51.09 -43.78
C ALA A 151 -31.57 -51.82 -44.20
N PRO A 152 -32.58 -52.21 -43.35
CA PRO A 152 -32.91 -51.97 -41.91
C PRO A 152 -33.20 -53.31 -41.14
N PRO A 153 -34.18 -53.55 -40.21
CA PRO A 153 -35.07 -52.70 -39.37
C PRO A 153 -35.30 -53.08 -37.87
N VAL A 154 -35.64 -52.06 -37.06
CA VAL A 154 -36.72 -51.94 -36.02
C VAL A 154 -37.06 -53.10 -35.03
N LEU A 155 -36.94 -52.84 -33.70
CA LEU A 155 -38.04 -52.99 -32.68
C LEU A 155 -37.67 -52.58 -31.22
N GLY A 156 -38.45 -51.69 -30.59
CA GLY A 156 -38.64 -51.52 -29.12
C GLY A 156 -37.46 -50.98 -28.27
N THR A 157 -37.65 -50.36 -27.09
CA THR A 157 -38.83 -49.83 -26.36
C THR A 157 -38.46 -48.53 -25.57
N ALA A 158 -39.42 -47.91 -24.86
CA ALA A 158 -39.34 -46.52 -24.41
C ALA A 158 -38.60 -46.26 -23.07
N GLY A 159 -38.10 -45.03 -22.92
CA GLY A 159 -37.52 -44.49 -21.67
C GLY A 159 -37.16 -43.00 -21.77
N GLN A 160 -38.16 -42.11 -21.73
CA GLN A 160 -37.95 -40.66 -21.85
C GLN A 160 -37.39 -40.05 -20.55
N GLN A 161 -36.19 -39.49 -20.61
CA GLN A 161 -35.74 -38.48 -19.65
C GLN A 161 -36.28 -37.09 -20.06
N PRO A 162 -36.73 -36.25 -19.12
CA PRO A 162 -37.00 -34.84 -19.41
C PRO A 162 -35.67 -34.10 -19.72
N PRO A 163 -35.70 -33.06 -20.57
CA PRO A 163 -34.48 -32.41 -21.05
C PRO A 163 -33.73 -31.66 -19.95
N LEU A 164 -32.40 -31.58 -20.08
CA LEU A 164 -31.55 -30.78 -19.20
C LEU A 164 -31.96 -29.29 -19.29
N ALA A 165 -32.55 -28.77 -18.22
CA ALA A 165 -32.68 -27.33 -18.04
C ALA A 165 -31.29 -26.70 -17.95
N THR A 166 -31.04 -25.63 -18.70
CA THR A 166 -29.79 -24.86 -18.66
C THR A 166 -29.67 -24.12 -17.34
N GLY A 167 -29.12 -24.80 -16.34
CA GLY A 167 -28.88 -24.26 -15.00
C GLY A 167 -27.82 -23.17 -15.01
N THR A 168 -28.24 -21.92 -15.27
CA THR A 168 -27.51 -20.74 -14.80
C THR A 168 -27.22 -20.94 -13.31
N PRO A 169 -25.97 -20.81 -12.84
CA PRO A 169 -25.68 -20.91 -11.42
C PRO A 169 -26.31 -19.70 -10.72
N ILE A 170 -27.50 -19.90 -10.15
CA ILE A 170 -28.09 -18.97 -9.20
C ILE A 170 -27.20 -19.03 -7.96
N LEU A 171 -26.18 -18.18 -7.94
CA LEU A 171 -25.61 -17.68 -6.69
C LEU A 171 -26.80 -17.15 -5.90
N ALA A 172 -27.11 -17.79 -4.77
CA ALA A 172 -28.21 -17.36 -3.92
C ALA A 172 -27.97 -15.89 -3.56
N ASP A 173 -28.94 -15.03 -3.87
CA ASP A 173 -28.83 -13.62 -3.53
C ASP A 173 -28.94 -13.49 -2.00
N ASP A 174 -27.79 -13.42 -1.36
CA ASP A 174 -27.63 -13.19 0.08
C ASP A 174 -28.06 -11.77 0.50
N GLY A 175 -28.53 -10.94 -0.45
CA GLY A 175 -28.96 -9.57 -0.24
C GLY A 175 -27.81 -8.60 0.02
N LEU A 176 -26.56 -9.07 -0.09
CA LEU A 176 -25.38 -8.27 0.22
C LEU A 176 -24.88 -7.51 -1.02
N THR A 177 -24.57 -6.24 -0.83
CA THR A 177 -23.79 -5.49 -1.83
C THR A 177 -22.39 -6.09 -1.99
N PRO A 178 -21.73 -5.90 -3.15
CA PRO A 178 -20.33 -6.30 -3.34
C PRO A 178 -19.39 -5.75 -2.25
N ALA A 179 -19.63 -4.54 -1.76
CA ALA A 179 -18.86 -3.91 -0.68
C ALA A 179 -19.06 -4.63 0.67
N GLN A 180 -20.28 -5.05 1.01
CA GLN A 180 -20.53 -5.86 2.21
C GLN A 180 -19.84 -7.23 2.12
N ARG A 181 -19.90 -7.91 0.97
CA ARG A 181 -19.18 -9.18 0.76
C ARG A 181 -17.66 -9.00 0.88
N ALA A 182 -17.08 -7.95 0.28
CA ALA A 182 -15.66 -7.63 0.43
C ALA A 182 -15.26 -7.35 1.88
N GLN A 183 -16.09 -6.61 2.63
CA GLN A 183 -15.84 -6.32 4.06
C GLN A 183 -15.93 -7.59 4.94
N ILE A 184 -16.87 -8.49 4.66
CA ILE A 184 -16.99 -9.79 5.36
C ILE A 184 -15.76 -10.66 5.08
N ILE A 185 -15.29 -10.72 3.83
CA ILE A 185 -14.07 -11.44 3.45
C ILE A 185 -12.85 -10.84 4.16
N ALA A 186 -12.67 -9.52 4.14
CA ALA A 186 -11.57 -8.84 4.84
C ALA A 186 -11.59 -9.09 6.36
N ASN A 187 -12.77 -9.11 6.98
CA ASN A 187 -12.94 -9.40 8.41
C ASN A 187 -12.62 -10.88 8.73
N ARG A 188 -13.09 -11.83 7.92
CA ARG A 188 -12.75 -13.26 8.02
C ARG A 188 -11.24 -13.46 7.90
N ASN A 189 -10.60 -12.82 6.93
CA ASN A 189 -9.18 -12.94 6.68
C ASN A 189 -8.36 -12.38 7.86
N ARG A 190 -8.73 -11.21 8.41
CA ARG A 190 -8.13 -10.66 9.63
C ARG A 190 -8.26 -11.60 10.83
N ALA A 191 -9.41 -12.27 10.99
CA ALA A 191 -9.63 -13.25 12.05
C ALA A 191 -8.77 -14.53 11.87
N LEU A 192 -8.59 -15.01 10.64
CA LEU A 192 -7.73 -16.17 10.35
C LEU A 192 -6.23 -15.87 10.59
N ALA A 193 -5.75 -14.69 10.18
CA ALA A 193 -4.37 -14.27 10.46
C ALA A 193 -4.12 -14.14 11.98
N ARG A 194 -5.08 -13.59 12.74
CA ARG A 194 -5.04 -13.56 14.22
C ARG A 194 -4.99 -14.95 14.84
N ARG A 195 -5.79 -15.88 14.33
CA ARG A 195 -5.79 -17.27 14.77
C ARG A 195 -4.41 -17.90 14.59
N ALA A 196 -3.78 -17.75 13.43
CA ALA A 196 -2.44 -18.27 13.16
C ALA A 196 -1.36 -17.72 14.12
N VAL A 197 -1.44 -16.43 14.49
CA VAL A 197 -0.56 -15.84 15.52
C VAL A 197 -0.86 -16.42 16.90
N SER A 198 -2.14 -16.58 17.25
CA SER A 198 -2.57 -17.14 18.53
C SER A 198 -2.14 -18.60 18.72
N GLU A 199 -2.26 -19.42 17.67
CA GLU A 199 -1.83 -20.82 17.65
C GLU A 199 -0.30 -20.95 17.74
N SER A 200 0.46 -20.04 17.12
CA SER A 200 1.93 -20.01 17.22
C SER A 200 2.44 -19.54 18.59
N ASN A 201 1.73 -18.63 19.25
CA ASN A 201 2.07 -18.13 20.59
C ASN A 201 1.66 -19.10 21.73
N ALA A 202 0.93 -20.18 21.43
CA ALA A 202 0.50 -21.15 22.44
C ALA A 202 1.68 -21.99 22.97
N PRO A 203 1.62 -22.52 24.22
CA PRO A 203 2.63 -23.45 24.72
C PRO A 203 2.73 -24.71 23.84
N GLY A 204 3.90 -24.97 23.27
CA GLY A 204 4.09 -26.04 22.28
C GLY A 204 3.56 -25.74 20.87
N GLY A 205 3.14 -24.50 20.60
CA GLY A 205 2.67 -24.05 19.29
C GLY A 205 3.77 -24.07 18.20
N PRO A 206 3.39 -24.17 16.92
CA PRO A 206 4.34 -24.19 15.81
C PRO A 206 5.03 -22.84 15.63
N THR A 207 6.28 -22.83 15.14
CA THR A 207 6.98 -21.60 14.76
C THR A 207 6.21 -20.84 13.69
N LEU A 208 5.96 -19.55 13.91
CA LEU A 208 5.18 -18.72 12.99
C LEU A 208 5.82 -18.67 11.61
N ARG A 209 5.02 -18.96 10.57
CA ARG A 209 5.38 -18.85 9.16
C ARG A 209 4.68 -17.63 8.55
N LEU A 210 5.36 -16.90 7.68
CA LEU A 210 4.73 -15.77 6.99
C LEU A 210 3.59 -16.25 6.05
N SER A 211 3.71 -17.46 5.51
CA SER A 211 2.71 -18.09 4.63
C SER A 211 1.42 -18.56 5.34
N SER A 212 1.33 -18.50 6.68
CA SER A 212 0.04 -18.67 7.40
C SER A 212 -0.65 -17.34 7.71
N LEU A 213 0.03 -16.21 7.54
CA LEU A 213 -0.51 -14.86 7.76
C LEU A 213 -1.14 -14.25 6.50
N LEU A 214 -0.63 -14.61 5.32
CA LEU A 214 -1.33 -14.37 4.06
C LEU A 214 -2.41 -15.44 3.89
N VAL A 215 -3.68 -15.05 4.04
CA VAL A 215 -4.83 -15.98 4.08
C VAL A 215 -5.81 -15.79 2.92
N GLU A 216 -5.74 -14.66 2.21
CA GLU A 216 -6.51 -14.46 0.98
C GLU A 216 -5.98 -15.41 -0.12
N GLN A 217 -6.87 -16.20 -0.71
CA GLN A 217 -6.51 -17.36 -1.51
C GLN A 217 -5.99 -16.99 -2.90
N SER A 218 -6.56 -15.98 -3.57
CA SER A 218 -6.07 -15.58 -4.90
C SER A 218 -4.63 -15.05 -4.84
N TRP A 219 -4.28 -14.32 -3.78
CA TRP A 219 -2.90 -13.93 -3.48
C TRP A 219 -1.98 -15.09 -3.11
N ARG A 220 -2.44 -16.06 -2.32
CA ARG A 220 -1.66 -17.27 -1.97
C ARG A 220 -1.29 -18.08 -3.22
N GLU A 221 -2.20 -18.17 -4.19
CA GLU A 221 -1.98 -18.91 -5.44
C GLU A 221 -0.98 -18.22 -6.36
N VAL A 222 -1.14 -16.92 -6.62
CA VAL A 222 -0.22 -16.20 -7.53
C VAL A 222 1.17 -15.94 -6.93
N LEU A 223 1.30 -15.92 -5.59
CA LEU A 223 2.58 -15.75 -4.88
C LEU A 223 3.13 -17.05 -4.26
N ALA A 224 2.57 -18.23 -4.59
CA ALA A 224 2.97 -19.51 -3.99
C ALA A 224 4.49 -19.78 -4.07
N GLY A 225 5.12 -19.46 -5.21
CA GLY A 225 6.57 -19.62 -5.41
C GLY A 225 7.42 -18.69 -4.55
N GLU A 226 6.98 -17.44 -4.34
CA GLU A 226 7.66 -16.46 -3.49
C GLU A 226 7.54 -16.83 -2.01
N LEU A 227 6.34 -17.25 -1.58
CA LEU A 227 6.06 -17.75 -0.23
C LEU A 227 6.86 -19.02 0.11
N ALA A 228 7.13 -19.86 -0.90
CA ALA A 228 8.01 -21.03 -0.79
C ALA A 228 9.49 -20.71 -1.12
N GLY A 229 9.84 -19.44 -1.38
CA GLY A 229 11.15 -19.02 -1.86
C GLY A 229 12.25 -19.04 -0.79
N ALA A 230 13.51 -19.03 -1.24
CA ALA A 230 14.66 -18.90 -0.34
C ALA A 230 14.69 -17.54 0.38
N ASN A 231 14.34 -16.46 -0.33
CA ASN A 231 14.25 -15.11 0.20
C ASN A 231 13.24 -15.02 1.36
N MET A 232 12.06 -15.66 1.20
CA MET A 232 11.03 -15.72 2.25
C MET A 232 11.54 -16.46 3.49
N ARG A 233 12.25 -17.59 3.34
CA ARG A 233 12.86 -18.30 4.48
C ARG A 233 13.92 -17.46 5.21
N GLN A 234 14.75 -16.72 4.48
CA GLN A 234 15.75 -15.82 5.08
C GLN A 234 15.07 -14.67 5.85
N LEU A 235 14.01 -14.09 5.29
CA LEU A 235 13.18 -13.08 5.93
C LEU A 235 12.47 -13.62 7.18
N GLU A 236 11.94 -14.85 7.15
CA GLU A 236 11.35 -15.51 8.32
C GLU A 236 12.36 -15.67 9.46
N VAL A 237 13.58 -16.12 9.17
CA VAL A 237 14.66 -16.24 10.17
C VAL A 237 15.06 -14.87 10.73
N PHE A 238 15.18 -13.85 9.88
CA PHE A 238 15.45 -12.48 10.33
C PHE A 238 14.35 -11.96 11.29
N LEU A 239 13.07 -12.12 10.93
CA LEU A 239 11.96 -11.65 11.76
C LEU A 239 11.79 -12.45 13.06
N GLN A 240 12.12 -13.75 13.07
CA GLN A 240 12.20 -14.54 14.31
C GLN A 240 13.26 -13.96 15.26
N GLY A 241 14.41 -13.51 14.74
CA GLY A 241 15.42 -12.78 15.51
C GLY A 241 14.97 -11.40 16.00
N GLU A 242 14.17 -10.67 15.22
CA GLU A 242 13.56 -9.40 15.64
C GLU A 242 12.43 -9.55 16.67
N TRP A 243 11.73 -10.68 16.66
CA TRP A 243 10.68 -11.00 17.65
C TRP A 243 11.20 -11.72 18.91
N ALA A 244 12.51 -11.87 19.07
CA ALA A 244 13.10 -12.49 20.25
C ALA A 244 12.86 -11.65 21.53
N PRO A 245 12.77 -12.27 22.72
CA PRO A 245 12.65 -11.55 23.99
C PRO A 245 13.77 -10.52 24.19
N GLY A 246 13.41 -9.33 24.68
CA GLY A 246 14.35 -8.22 24.90
C GLY A 246 14.68 -7.36 23.67
N ARG A 247 14.17 -7.70 22.47
CA ARG A 247 14.21 -6.81 21.30
C ARG A 247 13.18 -5.67 21.44
N LYS A 248 13.39 -4.57 20.70
CA LYS A 248 12.35 -3.55 20.52
C LYS A 248 11.14 -4.14 19.77
N PRO A 249 9.91 -3.70 20.04
CA PRO A 249 8.73 -4.12 19.28
C PRO A 249 8.88 -3.90 17.77
N VAL A 250 8.25 -4.78 17.00
CA VAL A 250 8.14 -4.70 15.54
C VAL A 250 6.70 -4.37 15.18
N PHE A 251 6.50 -3.46 14.23
CA PHE A 251 5.20 -3.07 13.70
C PHE A 251 5.09 -3.41 12.20
N PRO A 252 3.88 -3.65 11.67
CA PRO A 252 2.59 -3.76 12.37
C PRO A 252 2.53 -5.02 13.26
N PRO A 253 1.48 -5.19 14.09
CA PRO A 253 1.17 -6.48 14.72
C PRO A 253 1.22 -7.64 13.73
N LYS A 254 1.64 -8.83 14.19
CA LYS A 254 1.97 -9.97 13.29
C LYS A 254 0.79 -10.38 12.39
N ASP A 255 -0.43 -10.32 12.90
CA ASP A 255 -1.67 -10.61 12.17
C ASP A 255 -1.97 -9.60 11.05
N CYS A 256 -1.42 -8.40 11.15
CA CYS A 256 -1.60 -7.32 10.19
C CYS A 256 -0.53 -7.26 9.09
N ILE A 257 0.54 -8.08 9.12
CA ILE A 257 1.67 -7.96 8.17
C ILE A 257 1.23 -8.02 6.69
N PHE A 258 0.28 -8.89 6.37
CA PHE A 258 -0.30 -9.00 5.02
C PHE A 258 -1.70 -8.36 4.90
N GLN A 259 -2.06 -7.41 5.77
CA GLN A 259 -3.41 -6.82 5.81
C GLN A 259 -3.84 -6.17 4.49
N ALA A 260 -2.92 -5.61 3.71
CA ALA A 260 -3.17 -5.08 2.36
C ALA A 260 -3.72 -6.16 1.41
N PHE A 261 -3.03 -7.30 1.31
CA PHE A 261 -3.45 -8.45 0.50
C PHE A 261 -4.73 -9.09 1.08
N ASN A 262 -4.78 -9.25 2.41
CA ASN A 262 -5.89 -9.88 3.12
C ASN A 262 -7.21 -9.10 3.04
N ALA A 263 -7.19 -7.79 2.75
CA ALA A 263 -8.38 -6.96 2.54
C ALA A 263 -8.71 -6.67 1.06
N CYS A 264 -7.81 -7.00 0.13
CA CYS A 264 -7.94 -6.63 -1.28
C CYS A 264 -7.54 -7.82 -2.17
N PRO A 265 -8.46 -8.74 -2.51
CA PRO A 265 -8.17 -9.93 -3.32
C PRO A 265 -7.51 -9.58 -4.67
N PHE A 266 -6.66 -10.47 -5.18
CA PHE A 266 -5.84 -10.24 -6.37
C PHE A 266 -6.65 -9.76 -7.59
N ASP A 267 -7.79 -10.43 -7.84
CA ASP A 267 -8.68 -10.11 -8.95
C ASP A 267 -9.57 -8.88 -8.71
N GLN A 268 -9.62 -8.38 -7.47
CA GLN A 268 -10.33 -7.16 -7.10
C GLN A 268 -9.41 -5.93 -7.04
N VAL A 269 -8.09 -6.06 -7.22
CA VAL A 269 -7.18 -4.91 -7.32
C VAL A 269 -7.54 -4.09 -8.57
N ARG A 270 -7.77 -2.78 -8.36
CA ARG A 270 -8.10 -1.76 -9.38
C ARG A 270 -7.21 -0.53 -9.29
N VAL A 271 -6.79 -0.17 -8.08
CA VAL A 271 -5.79 0.87 -7.82
C VAL A 271 -4.70 0.30 -6.91
N VAL A 272 -3.45 0.67 -7.13
CA VAL A 272 -2.31 0.36 -6.26
C VAL A 272 -1.71 1.66 -5.77
N ILE A 273 -1.54 1.81 -4.46
CA ILE A 273 -0.85 2.94 -3.84
C ILE A 273 0.36 2.39 -3.10
N LEU A 274 1.55 2.92 -3.40
CA LEU A 274 2.79 2.45 -2.79
C LEU A 274 3.27 3.38 -1.66
N GLY A 275 3.44 2.81 -0.47
CA GLY A 275 4.19 3.41 0.64
C GLY A 275 5.59 2.80 0.77
N GLN A 276 6.42 3.39 1.64
CA GLN A 276 7.80 2.96 1.85
C GLN A 276 7.86 1.79 2.86
N ASP A 277 7.76 2.10 4.15
CA ASP A 277 7.68 1.18 5.29
C ASP A 277 6.46 1.52 6.18
N PRO A 278 6.09 0.69 7.17
CA PRO A 278 4.99 0.99 8.09
C PRO A 278 5.37 2.10 9.08
N TYR A 279 4.38 2.77 9.67
CA TYR A 279 4.64 3.71 10.76
C TYR A 279 5.31 3.03 11.96
N HIS A 280 6.45 3.57 12.40
CA HIS A 280 7.27 3.01 13.48
C HIS A 280 6.85 3.46 14.90
N GLY A 281 5.75 4.21 15.03
CA GLY A 281 5.17 4.61 16.32
C GLY A 281 4.17 3.59 16.87
N PRO A 282 4.08 3.40 18.20
CA PRO A 282 3.13 2.47 18.82
C PRO A 282 1.68 2.68 18.37
N GLY A 283 1.01 1.59 18.01
CA GLY A 283 -0.40 1.60 17.60
C GLY A 283 -0.69 2.18 16.20
N GLN A 284 0.28 2.79 15.52
CA GLN A 284 0.03 3.47 14.24
C GLN A 284 -0.08 2.50 13.06
N ALA A 285 0.86 1.58 12.87
CA ALA A 285 0.86 0.71 11.69
C ALA A 285 -0.15 -0.43 11.79
N MET A 286 -1.08 -0.46 10.83
CA MET A 286 -2.13 -1.50 10.69
C MET A 286 -1.98 -2.38 9.43
N GLY A 287 -0.81 -2.37 8.78
CA GLY A 287 -0.53 -3.22 7.61
C GLY A 287 -1.16 -2.76 6.29
N LEU A 288 -1.61 -1.50 6.23
CA LEU A 288 -2.04 -0.78 5.03
C LEU A 288 -1.16 0.48 4.91
N SER A 289 -0.65 0.78 3.72
CA SER A 289 0.15 2.00 3.48
C SER A 289 -0.62 3.26 3.86
N PHE A 290 0.06 4.23 4.48
CA PHE A 290 -0.48 5.51 4.97
C PHE A 290 -1.60 5.46 6.03
N SER A 291 -2.28 4.33 6.23
CA SER A 291 -3.40 4.15 7.15
C SER A 291 -2.99 4.03 8.63
N VAL A 292 -3.84 4.49 9.54
CA VAL A 292 -3.74 4.25 11.00
C VAL A 292 -5.11 3.86 11.60
N PRO A 293 -5.19 3.08 12.70
CA PRO A 293 -6.46 2.71 13.34
C PRO A 293 -7.37 3.89 13.71
N ARG A 294 -8.70 3.67 13.77
CA ARG A 294 -9.70 4.74 14.00
C ARG A 294 -9.55 5.47 15.34
N ASP A 295 -8.89 4.88 16.33
CA ASP A 295 -8.60 5.45 17.65
C ASP A 295 -7.33 6.33 17.71
N VAL A 296 -6.50 6.34 16.66
CA VAL A 296 -5.29 7.17 16.56
C VAL A 296 -5.67 8.64 16.32
N ARG A 297 -5.84 9.39 17.41
CA ARG A 297 -6.28 10.81 17.42
C ARG A 297 -5.38 11.77 16.62
N GLN A 298 -4.08 11.49 16.54
CA GLN A 298 -3.12 12.31 15.80
C GLN A 298 -2.79 11.64 14.47
N LEU A 299 -3.42 12.11 13.39
CA LEU A 299 -3.17 11.59 12.04
C LEU A 299 -1.74 11.92 11.60
N PRO A 300 -0.99 10.97 11.00
CA PRO A 300 0.36 11.25 10.50
C PRO A 300 0.38 12.37 9.44
N PRO A 301 1.44 13.21 9.39
CA PRO A 301 1.47 14.38 8.49
C PRO A 301 1.25 14.06 7.01
N SER A 302 1.78 12.94 6.52
CA SER A 302 1.54 12.46 5.14
C SER A 302 0.05 12.15 4.89
N LEU A 303 -0.65 11.59 5.87
CA LEU A 303 -2.09 11.28 5.75
C LEU A 303 -2.96 12.55 5.79
N ILE A 304 -2.57 13.54 6.61
CA ILE A 304 -3.20 14.86 6.61
C ILE A 304 -3.09 15.51 5.23
N ASN A 305 -1.92 15.41 4.59
CA ASN A 305 -1.70 15.95 3.25
C ASN A 305 -2.44 15.16 2.16
N ILE A 306 -2.52 13.82 2.27
CA ILE A 306 -3.38 12.97 1.41
C ILE A 306 -4.85 13.43 1.47
N TYR A 307 -5.40 13.62 2.68
CA TYR A 307 -6.78 14.10 2.81
C TYR A 307 -6.96 15.54 2.33
N LYS A 308 -5.96 16.42 2.48
CA LYS A 308 -6.00 17.79 1.95
C LYS A 308 -6.05 17.80 0.42
N GLU A 309 -5.23 16.99 -0.24
CA GLU A 309 -5.28 16.85 -1.70
C GLU A 309 -6.61 16.22 -2.15
N ALA A 310 -7.06 15.14 -1.52
CA ALA A 310 -8.32 14.48 -1.89
C ALA A 310 -9.55 15.40 -1.69
N SER A 311 -9.60 16.18 -0.61
CA SER A 311 -10.63 17.20 -0.38
C SER A 311 -10.60 18.29 -1.44
N THR A 312 -9.42 18.74 -1.86
CA THR A 312 -9.25 19.76 -2.92
C THR A 312 -9.62 19.22 -4.31
N ASP A 313 -9.26 17.98 -4.61
CA ASP A 313 -9.44 17.33 -5.92
C ASP A 313 -10.90 16.88 -6.18
N LEU A 314 -11.60 16.49 -5.11
CA LEU A 314 -12.95 15.90 -5.14
C LEU A 314 -14.03 16.76 -4.46
N GLY A 315 -13.68 17.95 -3.96
CA GLY A 315 -14.65 18.88 -3.35
C GLY A 315 -15.26 18.42 -2.03
N TRP A 316 -14.50 17.75 -1.15
CA TRP A 316 -15.02 17.36 0.16
C TRP A 316 -15.17 18.58 1.08
N ALA A 317 -16.37 18.79 1.62
CA ALA A 317 -16.65 19.86 2.59
C ALA A 317 -15.77 19.77 3.86
N ASP A 318 -15.50 18.55 4.34
CA ASP A 318 -14.75 18.30 5.57
C ASP A 318 -13.72 17.19 5.40
N ARG A 319 -12.62 17.29 6.17
CA ARG A 319 -11.62 16.23 6.31
C ARG A 319 -12.20 15.07 7.15
N PRO A 320 -11.95 13.80 6.80
CA PRO A 320 -12.25 12.68 7.68
C PRO A 320 -11.64 12.83 9.09
N GLU A 321 -12.35 12.31 10.09
CA GLU A 321 -11.97 12.40 11.51
C GLU A 321 -10.89 11.38 11.90
N HIS A 322 -10.82 10.25 11.18
CA HIS A 322 -9.93 9.13 11.47
C HIS A 322 -8.97 8.81 10.33
N GLY A 323 -7.95 7.99 10.61
CA GLY A 323 -6.93 7.59 9.64
C GLY A 323 -7.09 6.21 9.00
N ASP A 324 -8.15 5.48 9.34
CA ASP A 324 -8.36 4.11 8.81
C ASP A 324 -8.85 4.14 7.36
N LEU A 325 -8.01 3.63 6.45
CA LEU A 325 -8.24 3.53 5.01
C LEU A 325 -8.73 2.13 4.57
N SER A 326 -9.13 1.25 5.50
CA SER A 326 -9.66 -0.09 5.17
C SER A 326 -10.83 -0.03 4.17
N ALA A 327 -11.62 1.05 4.24
CA ALA A 327 -12.72 1.34 3.32
C ALA A 327 -12.28 1.50 1.84
N TRP A 328 -11.02 1.84 1.57
CA TRP A 328 -10.48 1.87 0.20
C TRP A 328 -10.07 0.47 -0.26
N SER A 329 -9.47 -0.35 0.61
CA SER A 329 -9.02 -1.70 0.23
C SER A 329 -10.16 -2.65 -0.13
N VAL A 330 -11.29 -2.59 0.58
CA VAL A 330 -12.51 -3.33 0.20
C VAL A 330 -13.17 -2.84 -1.10
N GLN A 331 -12.72 -1.71 -1.66
CA GLN A 331 -13.11 -1.22 -2.99
C GLN A 331 -12.08 -1.58 -4.09
N GLY A 332 -11.01 -2.30 -3.77
CA GLY A 332 -9.96 -2.66 -4.73
C GLY A 332 -8.73 -1.74 -4.74
N VAL A 333 -8.51 -0.95 -3.68
CA VAL A 333 -7.29 -0.14 -3.51
C VAL A 333 -6.25 -0.89 -2.67
N LEU A 334 -5.23 -1.46 -3.33
CA LEU A 334 -4.13 -2.13 -2.68
C LEU A 334 -3.17 -1.10 -2.06
N LEU A 335 -3.26 -0.95 -0.74
CA LEU A 335 -2.46 -0.04 0.08
C LEU A 335 -1.15 -0.73 0.53
N LEU A 336 -0.17 -0.83 -0.36
CA LEU A 336 1.02 -1.67 -0.19
C LEU A 336 2.26 -0.86 0.19
N ASN A 337 2.90 -1.18 1.32
CA ASN A 337 4.26 -0.70 1.58
C ASN A 337 5.29 -1.60 0.87
N THR A 338 6.42 -1.04 0.42
CA THR A 338 7.53 -1.84 -0.13
C THR A 338 8.29 -2.65 0.93
N CYS A 339 8.26 -2.21 2.20
CA CYS A 339 8.70 -2.97 3.36
C CYS A 339 7.48 -3.24 4.26
N LEU A 340 7.20 -4.49 4.65
CA LEU A 340 5.96 -4.82 5.38
C LEU A 340 6.11 -4.83 6.91
N THR A 341 7.31 -4.65 7.44
CA THR A 341 7.57 -4.49 8.89
C THR A 341 8.61 -3.41 9.17
N VAL A 342 8.66 -2.88 10.39
CA VAL A 342 9.66 -1.93 10.89
C VAL A 342 9.86 -2.12 12.39
N ARG A 343 11.03 -1.74 12.93
CA ARG A 343 11.31 -1.72 14.37
C ARG A 343 10.82 -0.40 15.00
N GLN A 344 10.31 -0.46 16.23
CA GLN A 344 9.79 0.71 16.95
C GLN A 344 10.83 1.84 17.03
N GLY A 345 10.43 3.04 16.57
CA GLY A 345 11.26 4.24 16.56
C GLY A 345 12.42 4.24 15.56
N GLU A 346 12.49 3.29 14.63
CA GLU A 346 13.59 3.17 13.67
C GLU A 346 13.06 2.95 12.24
N ALA A 347 12.72 4.04 11.56
CA ALA A 347 12.33 4.03 10.14
C ALA A 347 13.38 3.30 9.28
N ASN A 348 12.92 2.57 8.25
CA ASN A 348 13.74 1.78 7.33
C ASN A 348 14.61 0.67 7.95
N SER A 349 14.53 0.41 9.27
CA SER A 349 15.32 -0.62 9.98
C SER A 349 15.28 -2.03 9.36
N HIS A 350 14.20 -2.38 8.66
CA HIS A 350 13.98 -3.67 8.01
C HIS A 350 14.09 -3.62 6.47
N SER A 351 14.51 -2.49 5.89
CA SER A 351 14.75 -2.40 4.44
C SER A 351 15.94 -3.28 4.02
N LYS A 352 15.89 -3.80 2.80
CA LYS A 352 16.84 -4.73 2.18
C LYS A 352 16.95 -6.08 2.92
N ARG A 353 15.90 -6.48 3.67
CA ARG A 353 15.84 -7.75 4.43
C ARG A 353 15.02 -8.86 3.75
N GLY A 354 14.43 -8.60 2.59
CA GLY A 354 13.65 -9.59 1.82
C GLY A 354 12.24 -9.12 1.45
N TRP A 355 11.72 -8.05 2.08
CA TRP A 355 10.38 -7.54 1.79
C TRP A 355 10.28 -6.94 0.40
N GLU A 356 11.27 -6.15 -0.03
CA GLU A 356 11.23 -5.49 -1.33
C GLU A 356 11.17 -6.49 -2.48
N GLN A 357 11.84 -7.64 -2.36
CA GLN A 357 11.78 -8.73 -3.33
C GLN A 357 10.35 -9.30 -3.45
N PHE A 358 9.70 -9.57 -2.31
CA PHE A 358 8.34 -10.10 -2.25
C PHE A 358 7.30 -9.10 -2.77
N THR A 359 7.39 -7.83 -2.38
CA THR A 359 6.45 -6.80 -2.83
C THR A 359 6.65 -6.46 -4.31
N ASP A 360 7.88 -6.53 -4.81
CA ASP A 360 8.15 -6.35 -6.24
C ASP A 360 7.61 -7.51 -7.06
N ALA A 361 7.65 -8.75 -6.54
CA ALA A 361 7.00 -9.89 -7.19
C ALA A 361 5.47 -9.74 -7.23
N ALA A 362 4.85 -9.19 -6.16
CA ALA A 362 3.43 -8.84 -6.17
C ALA A 362 3.07 -7.77 -7.22
N ILE A 363 3.93 -6.75 -7.41
CA ILE A 363 3.74 -5.72 -8.44
C ILE A 363 3.90 -6.33 -9.85
N ARG A 364 4.92 -7.17 -10.07
CA ARG A 364 5.13 -7.87 -11.36
C ARG A 364 3.94 -8.76 -11.70
N VAL A 365 3.49 -9.63 -10.79
CA VAL A 365 2.42 -10.59 -11.09
C VAL A 365 1.07 -9.92 -11.32
N LEU A 366 0.79 -8.79 -10.65
CA LEU A 366 -0.31 -7.89 -11.02
C LEU A 366 -0.14 -7.35 -12.44
N SER A 367 1.04 -6.81 -12.77
CA SER A 367 1.31 -6.24 -14.09
C SER A 367 1.32 -7.28 -15.23
N GLU A 368 1.57 -8.54 -14.93
CA GLU A 368 1.58 -9.65 -15.87
C GLU A 368 0.15 -10.17 -16.11
N ARG A 369 -0.60 -10.48 -15.05
CA ARG A 369 -1.87 -11.22 -15.14
C ARG A 369 -3.13 -10.37 -15.12
N ARG A 370 -3.10 -9.14 -14.59
CA ARG A 370 -4.22 -8.19 -14.63
C ARG A 370 -4.04 -7.17 -15.77
N SER A 371 -4.99 -6.28 -15.96
CA SER A 371 -4.93 -5.11 -16.86
C SER A 371 -5.66 -3.94 -16.21
N GLY A 372 -5.50 -2.72 -16.75
CA GLY A 372 -6.33 -1.57 -16.38
C GLY A 372 -6.01 -0.89 -15.04
N ILE A 373 -5.28 -1.57 -14.15
CA ILE A 373 -4.90 -1.07 -12.82
C ILE A 373 -4.23 0.30 -12.91
N VAL A 374 -4.66 1.22 -12.05
CA VAL A 374 -4.04 2.54 -11.86
C VAL A 374 -3.02 2.48 -10.72
N PHE A 375 -1.75 2.77 -11.00
CA PHE A 375 -0.68 2.83 -10.00
C PHE A 375 -0.41 4.28 -9.60
N LEU A 376 -0.61 4.62 -8.33
CA LEU A 376 -0.30 5.93 -7.73
C LEU A 376 1.08 5.87 -7.08
N LEU A 377 2.07 6.51 -7.72
CA LEU A 377 3.48 6.43 -7.34
C LEU A 377 3.96 7.78 -6.79
N TRP A 378 3.94 7.91 -5.48
CA TRP A 378 4.23 9.15 -4.76
C TRP A 378 5.66 9.16 -4.20
N GLY A 379 6.50 10.04 -4.74
CA GLY A 379 7.93 10.16 -4.39
C GLY A 379 8.83 9.13 -5.07
N ASN A 380 10.14 9.42 -5.07
CA ASN A 380 11.14 8.68 -5.85
C ASN A 380 11.17 7.16 -5.57
N PRO A 381 11.07 6.65 -4.32
CA PRO A 381 11.07 5.21 -4.06
C PRO A 381 9.90 4.47 -4.73
N ALA A 382 8.69 5.05 -4.66
CA ALA A 382 7.52 4.51 -5.35
C ALA A 382 7.64 4.66 -6.88
N GLN A 383 8.10 5.82 -7.36
CA GLN A 383 8.26 6.07 -8.80
C GLN A 383 9.28 5.14 -9.48
N ALA A 384 10.30 4.66 -8.77
CA ALA A 384 11.27 3.68 -9.26
C ALA A 384 10.60 2.33 -9.59
N LYS A 385 9.56 1.94 -8.84
CA LYS A 385 8.78 0.71 -9.07
C LYS A 385 7.94 0.75 -10.37
N ALA A 386 7.86 1.89 -11.06
CA ALA A 386 7.28 1.97 -12.41
C ALA A 386 7.98 1.06 -13.43
N SER A 387 9.25 0.71 -13.20
CA SER A 387 10.01 -0.28 -13.99
C SER A 387 9.43 -1.70 -13.94
N LEU A 388 8.59 -2.00 -12.94
CA LEU A 388 7.92 -3.30 -12.75
C LEU A 388 6.53 -3.34 -13.39
N VAL A 389 6.08 -2.22 -14.00
CA VAL A 389 4.71 -2.05 -14.51
C VAL A 389 4.74 -1.87 -16.03
N ASN A 390 4.03 -2.75 -16.73
CA ASN A 390 3.79 -2.64 -18.16
C ASN A 390 2.81 -1.49 -18.45
N THR A 391 3.35 -0.32 -18.74
CA THR A 391 2.60 0.92 -19.03
C THR A 391 1.74 0.87 -20.29
N ARG A 392 1.80 -0.20 -21.10
CA ARG A 392 0.85 -0.46 -22.20
C ARG A 392 -0.42 -1.18 -21.72
N LYS A 393 -0.38 -1.82 -20.55
CA LYS A 393 -1.50 -2.55 -19.92
C LYS A 393 -2.11 -1.81 -18.72
N HIS A 394 -1.41 -0.83 -18.17
CA HIS A 394 -1.70 -0.21 -16.88
C HIS A 394 -1.41 1.30 -16.90
N HIS A 395 -2.13 2.05 -16.07
CA HIS A 395 -1.94 3.50 -15.93
C HIS A 395 -1.00 3.79 -14.77
N VAL A 396 -0.05 4.72 -14.95
CA VAL A 396 0.91 5.11 -13.91
C VAL A 396 0.84 6.61 -13.69
N LEU A 397 0.35 7.03 -12.52
CA LEU A 397 0.29 8.43 -12.12
C LEU A 397 1.43 8.70 -11.12
N LYS A 398 2.29 9.66 -11.45
CA LYS A 398 3.45 10.06 -10.62
C LYS A 398 3.22 11.43 -9.96
N ALA A 399 3.69 11.59 -8.74
CA ALA A 399 3.69 12.85 -7.99
C ALA A 399 4.84 12.88 -6.97
N ALA A 400 5.08 14.03 -6.34
CA ALA A 400 5.95 14.09 -5.15
C ALA A 400 5.35 13.28 -3.98
N HIS A 401 6.14 12.99 -2.95
CA HIS A 401 5.62 12.28 -1.77
C HIS A 401 4.73 13.21 -0.91
N PRO A 402 3.63 12.73 -0.31
CA PRO A 402 2.77 13.53 0.57
C PRO A 402 3.41 14.02 1.88
N SER A 403 4.64 13.64 2.23
CA SER A 403 5.31 14.19 3.43
C SER A 403 5.46 15.71 3.37
N PRO A 404 5.43 16.43 4.52
CA PRO A 404 5.58 17.89 4.57
C PRO A 404 6.79 18.45 3.79
N LEU A 405 7.92 17.73 3.80
CA LEU A 405 9.15 18.07 3.08
C LEU A 405 8.98 18.21 1.55
N SER A 406 7.93 17.61 0.98
CA SER A 406 7.78 17.42 -0.48
C SER A 406 6.38 17.71 -1.00
N ALA A 407 5.36 17.83 -0.14
CA ALA A 407 3.97 17.92 -0.61
C ALA A 407 3.70 19.18 -1.46
N SER A 408 4.30 20.32 -1.08
CA SER A 408 4.29 21.57 -1.84
C SER A 408 5.10 21.52 -3.14
N ARG A 409 5.98 20.53 -3.30
CA ARG A 409 6.85 20.34 -4.48
C ARG A 409 6.25 19.39 -5.53
N GLY A 410 4.91 19.31 -5.59
CA GLY A 410 4.18 18.55 -6.61
C GLY A 410 3.43 17.31 -6.11
N PHE A 411 2.96 17.28 -4.86
CA PHE A 411 1.86 16.39 -4.44
C PHE A 411 0.53 17.15 -4.44
N PHE A 412 0.51 18.36 -3.86
CA PHE A 412 -0.67 19.23 -3.96
C PHE A 412 -0.91 19.65 -5.41
N GLY A 413 -2.16 19.56 -5.87
CA GLY A 413 -2.55 19.80 -7.26
C GLY A 413 -2.20 18.66 -8.23
N CYS A 414 -1.72 17.50 -7.74
CA CYS A 414 -1.48 16.34 -8.60
C CYS A 414 -2.79 15.76 -9.17
N ARG A 415 -3.91 15.92 -8.45
CA ARG A 415 -5.26 15.47 -8.81
C ARG A 415 -5.36 13.98 -9.11
N HIS A 416 -4.64 13.16 -8.35
CA HIS A 416 -4.57 11.71 -8.59
C HIS A 416 -5.87 10.96 -8.31
N PHE A 417 -6.75 11.46 -7.43
CA PHE A 417 -7.97 10.76 -7.03
C PHE A 417 -9.07 10.88 -8.09
N SER A 418 -9.27 12.09 -8.64
CA SER A 418 -10.17 12.31 -9.77
C SER A 418 -9.65 11.64 -11.04
N LYS A 419 -8.35 11.74 -11.34
CA LYS A 419 -7.72 11.05 -12.48
C LYS A 419 -7.83 9.53 -12.37
N ALA A 420 -7.66 8.95 -11.18
CA ALA A 420 -7.85 7.51 -10.98
C ALA A 420 -9.31 7.09 -11.24
N ASN A 421 -10.29 7.87 -10.78
CA ASN A 421 -11.70 7.60 -11.05
C ASN A 421 -12.03 7.72 -12.55
N GLN A 422 -11.58 8.77 -13.23
CA GLN A 422 -11.74 8.94 -14.69
C GLN A 422 -11.15 7.77 -15.48
N LEU A 423 -9.98 7.26 -15.07
CA LEU A 423 -9.35 6.09 -15.70
C LEU A 423 -10.10 4.78 -15.44
N LEU A 424 -10.80 4.64 -14.31
CA LEU A 424 -11.67 3.48 -14.03
C LEU A 424 -12.99 3.58 -14.80
N GLU A 425 -13.60 4.77 -14.82
CA GLU A 425 -14.87 5.06 -15.53
C GLU A 425 -14.70 4.86 -17.04
N ALA A 426 -13.57 5.27 -17.62
CA ALA A 426 -13.21 5.01 -19.02
C ALA A 426 -13.03 3.51 -19.36
N GLN A 427 -12.95 2.64 -18.35
CA GLN A 427 -12.90 1.18 -18.49
C GLN A 427 -14.23 0.50 -18.11
N GLY A 428 -15.29 1.27 -17.83
CA GLY A 428 -16.58 0.75 -17.34
C GLY A 428 -16.55 0.26 -15.89
N LEU A 429 -15.50 0.58 -15.12
CA LEU A 429 -15.38 0.23 -13.71
C LEU A 429 -15.94 1.38 -12.84
N PRO A 430 -16.68 1.09 -11.76
CA PRO A 430 -17.24 2.15 -10.91
C PRO A 430 -16.12 2.93 -10.19
N PRO A 431 -16.26 4.26 -10.00
CA PRO A 431 -15.25 5.06 -9.30
C PRO A 431 -15.01 4.58 -7.86
N ILE A 432 -13.84 4.91 -7.31
CA ILE A 432 -13.55 4.72 -5.88
C ILE A 432 -14.24 5.83 -5.08
N GLN A 433 -14.99 5.44 -4.04
CA GLN A 433 -15.48 6.35 -3.01
C GLN A 433 -14.32 6.68 -2.06
N TRP A 434 -13.59 7.74 -2.40
CA TRP A 434 -12.35 8.14 -1.73
C TRP A 434 -12.54 8.78 -0.35
N ARG A 435 -13.72 9.29 0.01
CA ARG A 435 -13.98 9.81 1.38
C ARG A 435 -14.30 8.63 2.30
N PRO A 436 -13.42 8.24 3.23
CA PRO A 436 -13.79 7.27 4.26
C PRO A 436 -14.84 7.87 5.21
N VAL A 437 -15.69 6.99 5.75
CA VAL A 437 -16.81 7.28 6.66
C VAL A 437 -16.75 6.34 7.87
#